data_AF-A0A2R4NNK7-F1
#
_entry.id   AF-A0A2R4NNK7-F1
#
_cell.length_a   1.000
_cell.length_b   1.000
_cell.length_c   1.000
_cell.angle_alpha   90.00
_cell.angle_beta   90.00
_cell.angle_gamma   90.00
#
_symmetry.space_group_name_H-M   'P 1'
#
loop_
_entity.id
_entity.type
_entity.pdbx_description
1 polymer ?
#
loop_
_entity_poly.entity_id
_entity_poly.type
_entity_poly.pdbx_seq_one_letter_code
_entity_poly.pdbx_strand_id
1 'polypeptide(L)' 'MWIVAGVAALLSHHNTKAGVYGRLSVMQGAVKYFGFSDAESTTANLELVIEAGHFGISPPEKWHRIGVAAVPQ' A
#
# COMPACT_ATOMS: atom_id res chain seq x y z
N MET A 1 10.14 -15.52 -4.82
CA MET A 1 10.89 -14.33 -5.29
C MET A 1 10.33 -13.13 -4.55
N TRP A 2 11.12 -12.46 -3.71
CA TRP A 2 10.70 -11.24 -3.00
C TRP A 2 11.14 -10.05 -3.85
N ILE A 3 10.20 -9.25 -4.35
CA ILE A 3 10.52 -8.00 -5.04
C ILE A 3 10.67 -6.92 -3.97
N VAL A 4 11.87 -6.35 -3.84
CA VAL A 4 12.08 -5.16 -3.03
C VAL A 4 11.89 -3.95 -3.95
N ALA A 5 10.75 -3.28 -3.83
CA ALA A 5 10.59 -1.95 -4.43
C ALA A 5 11.28 -0.91 -3.53
N GLY A 6 12.03 0.01 -4.13
CA GLY A 6 12.60 1.14 -3.38
C GLY A 6 11.51 1.99 -2.75
N VAL A 7 11.76 2.54 -1.57
CA VAL A 7 10.77 3.28 -0.75
C VAL A 7 10.04 4.36 -1.55
N ALA A 8 10.74 5.09 -2.43
CA ALA A 8 10.14 6.13 -3.27
C ALA A 8 9.01 5.62 -4.18
N ALA A 9 9.19 4.43 -4.79
CA ALA A 9 8.19 3.85 -5.69
C ALA A 9 6.91 3.46 -4.94
N LEU A 10 7.05 3.04 -3.67
CA LEU A 10 5.91 2.67 -2.83
C LEU A 10 5.08 3.88 -2.39
N LEU A 11 5.71 5.04 -2.25
CA LEU A 11 5.05 6.30 -1.89
C LEU A 11 4.32 6.95 -3.08
N SER A 12 4.66 6.57 -4.30
CA SER A 12 3.97 6.99 -5.53
C SER A 12 2.87 6.01 -5.95
N HIS A 13 1.99 6.46 -6.86
CA HIS A 13 0.96 5.63 -7.47
C HIS A 13 1.56 4.43 -8.22
N HIS A 14 1.18 3.21 -7.83
CA HIS A 14 1.63 1.98 -8.49
C HIS A 14 0.63 0.84 -8.28
N ASN A 15 0.88 -0.30 -8.93
CA ASN A 15 0.15 -1.54 -8.70
C ASN A 15 1.09 -2.75 -8.80
N THR A 16 0.53 -3.93 -8.53
CA THR A 16 1.19 -5.20 -8.81
C THR A 16 0.82 -5.70 -10.21
N LYS A 17 1.64 -6.58 -10.78
CA LYS A 17 1.34 -7.23 -12.08
C LYS A 17 0.11 -8.14 -11.98
N ALA A 18 -0.49 -8.46 -13.12
CA ALA A 18 -1.55 -9.47 -13.24
C ALA A 18 -1.17 -10.78 -12.54
N GLY A 19 -2.09 -11.33 -11.76
CA GLY A 19 -1.89 -12.52 -10.94
C GLY A 19 -0.98 -12.37 -9.72
N VAL A 20 -0.39 -11.20 -9.46
CA VAL A 20 0.52 -10.98 -8.32
C VAL A 20 -0.19 -10.24 -7.19
N TYR A 21 -0.29 -10.89 -6.03
CA TYR A 21 -0.78 -10.26 -4.80
C TYR A 21 0.38 -9.63 -4.02
N GLY A 22 0.23 -8.36 -3.63
CA GLY A 22 1.19 -7.67 -2.78
C GLY A 22 0.83 -7.86 -1.31
N ARG A 23 1.79 -8.21 -0.45
CA ARG A 23 1.61 -8.21 1.01
C ARG A 23 2.45 -7.12 1.65
N LEU A 24 1.79 -6.20 2.34
CA LEU A 24 2.43 -5.16 3.14
C LEU A 24 2.30 -5.54 4.62
N SER A 25 3.41 -5.96 5.23
CA SER A 25 3.48 -6.27 6.67
C SER A 25 4.17 -5.13 7.40
N VAL A 26 3.54 -4.61 8.46
CA VAL A 26 4.10 -3.51 9.25
C VAL A 26 4.76 -4.10 10.49
N MET A 27 6.07 -3.89 10.60
CA MET A 27 6.86 -4.43 11.72
C MET A 27 6.90 -3.47 12.91
N GLN A 28 6.81 -2.16 12.67
CA GLN A 28 6.82 -1.12 13.70
C GLN A 28 6.06 0.12 13.22
N GLY A 29 5.42 0.83 14.13
CA GLY A 29 4.63 2.02 13.82
C GLY A 29 3.35 1.68 13.06
N ALA A 30 2.97 2.54 12.11
CA ALA A 30 1.80 2.34 11.28
C ALA A 30 2.02 2.89 9.86
N VAL A 31 1.37 2.28 8.88
CA VAL A 31 1.38 2.71 7.48
C VAL A 31 -0.04 3.02 7.04
N LYS A 32 -0.24 4.14 6.36
CA LYS A 32 -1.52 4.47 5.73
C LYS A 32 -1.53 3.95 4.29
N TYR A 33 -2.53 3.15 3.95
CA TYR A 33 -2.75 2.62 2.62
C TYR A 33 -3.86 3.42 1.93
N PHE A 34 -3.63 3.77 0.67
CA PHE A 34 -4.59 4.45 -0.18
C PHE A 34 -4.85 3.60 -1.43
N GLY A 35 -6.09 3.19 -1.66
CA GLY A 35 -6.53 2.46 -2.84
C GLY A 35 -7.31 3.36 -3.81
N PHE A 36 -7.13 3.13 -5.10
CA PHE A 36 -7.70 3.95 -6.17
C PHE A 36 -8.43 3.09 -7.21
N SER A 37 -9.40 3.66 -7.91
CA SER A 37 -10.16 2.92 -8.93
C SER A 37 -9.28 2.50 -10.11
N ASP A 38 -8.36 3.38 -10.52
CA ASP A 38 -7.48 3.21 -11.68
C ASP A 38 -6.19 4.07 -11.55
N ALA A 39 -5.39 4.10 -12.62
CA ALA A 39 -4.10 4.80 -12.69
C ALA A 39 -4.19 6.32 -12.61
N GLU A 40 -5.29 6.89 -13.11
CA GLU A 40 -5.47 8.34 -13.28
C GLU A 40 -6.28 8.96 -12.13
N SER A 41 -6.90 8.11 -11.31
CA SER A 41 -7.67 8.50 -10.14
C SER A 41 -6.81 9.30 -9.15
N THR A 42 -7.19 10.55 -8.92
CA THR A 42 -6.49 11.44 -7.96
C THR A 42 -7.01 11.32 -6.53
N THR A 43 -8.19 10.75 -6.34
CA THR A 43 -8.85 10.59 -5.04
C THR A 43 -8.93 9.10 -4.67
N ALA A 44 -8.53 8.77 -3.44
CA ALA A 44 -8.60 7.40 -2.95
C ALA A 44 -10.06 7.01 -2.66
N ASN A 45 -10.45 5.81 -3.07
CA ASN A 45 -11.76 5.21 -2.74
C ASN A 45 -11.69 4.28 -1.52
N LEU A 46 -10.49 4.00 -1.04
CA LEU A 46 -10.22 3.21 0.15
C LEU A 46 -9.03 3.80 0.90
N GLU A 47 -9.20 4.06 2.19
CA GLU A 47 -8.12 4.42 3.09
C GLU A 47 -8.11 3.49 4.30
N LEU A 48 -6.93 2.98 4.63
CA LEU A 48 -6.73 2.06 5.75
C LEU A 48 -5.48 2.48 6.53
N VAL A 49 -5.48 2.28 7.84
CA VAL A 49 -4.26 2.32 8.67
C VAL A 49 -3.91 0.90 9.04
N ILE A 50 -2.67 0.49 8.76
CA ILE A 50 -2.14 -0.84 9.06
C ILE A 50 -1.09 -0.67 10.16
N GLU A 51 -1.41 -1.16 11.36
CA GLU A 51 -0.55 -1.05 12.53
C GLU A 51 0.49 -2.17 12.59
N ALA A 52 1.52 -1.98 13.43
CA ALA A 52 2.52 -2.98 13.72
C ALA A 52 1.89 -4.33 14.10
N GLY A 53 2.46 -5.43 13.56
CA GLY A 53 1.94 -6.78 13.75
C GLY A 53 0.82 -7.17 12.77
N HIS A 54 0.26 -6.22 12.03
CA HIS A 54 -0.75 -6.48 11.01
C HIS A 54 -0.18 -6.43 9.59
N PHE A 55 -0.99 -6.90 8.64
CA PHE A 55 -0.66 -6.83 7.23
C PHE A 55 -1.89 -6.51 6.37
N GLY A 56 -1.64 -5.85 5.23
CA GLY A 56 -2.61 -5.67 4.16
C GLY A 56 -2.25 -6.49 2.93
N ILE A 57 -3.26 -6.88 2.16
CA ILE A 57 -3.10 -7.56 0.87
C ILE A 57 -3.66 -6.67 -0.23
N SER A 58 -2.80 -6.28 -1.18
CA SER A 58 -3.21 -5.65 -2.44
C SER A 58 -3.55 -6.75 -3.46
N PRO A 59 -4.78 -6.76 -4.02
CA PRO A 59 -5.10 -7.62 -5.16
C PRO A 59 -4.23 -7.30 -6.39
N PRO A 60 -4.11 -8.23 -7.35
CA PRO A 60 -3.46 -7.97 -8.63
C PRO A 60 -4.00 -6.71 -9.30
N GLU A 61 -3.08 -5.90 -9.85
CA GLU A 61 -3.39 -4.72 -10.66
C GLU A 61 -4.17 -3.60 -9.93
N LYS A 62 -4.40 -3.74 -8.62
CA LYS A 62 -5.03 -2.70 -7.80
C LYS A 62 -4.08 -1.51 -7.66
N TRP A 63 -4.53 -0.35 -8.12
CA TRP A 63 -3.82 0.91 -7.95
C TRP A 63 -3.83 1.37 -6.50
N HIS A 64 -2.64 1.66 -5.98
CA HIS A 64 -2.43 2.09 -4.61
C HIS A 64 -1.14 2.88 -4.43
N ARG A 65 -1.02 3.50 -3.25
CA ARG A 65 0.24 3.99 -2.68
C ARG A 65 0.20 3.86 -1.17
N ILE A 66 1.36 3.92 -0.55
CA ILE A 66 1.47 4.00 0.91
C ILE A 66 1.88 5.41 1.37
N GLY A 67 1.60 5.71 2.62
CA GLY A 67 2.12 6.89 3.31
C GLY A 67 2.44 6.54 4.76
N VAL A 68 3.14 7.45 5.44
CA VAL A 68 3.40 7.31 6.87
C VAL A 68 2.11 7.67 7.62
N ALA A 69 1.64 6.78 8.49
CA ALA A 69 0.56 7.14 9.41
C ALA A 69 1.18 7.77 10.67
N ALA A 70 0.50 8.77 11.23
CA ALA A 70 0.79 9.17 12.61
C ALA A 70 0.39 8.00 13.53
N VAL A 71 1.28 7.61 14.43
CA VAL A 71 0.94 6.64 15.49
C VAL A 71 0.11 7.41 16.52
N PRO A 72 -1.16 7.02 16.79
CA PRO A 72 -1.88 7.56 17.93
C PRO A 72 -1.08 7.23 19.20
N GLN A 73 -0.83 8.22 20.06
CA GLN A 73 -0.15 8.01 21.34
C GLN A 73 -0.96 7.11 22.28
#